data_AF-A0A1F7LV42-F1
#
_entry.id   AF-A0A1F7LV42-F1
#
_cell.length_a   1.000
_cell.length_b   1.000
_cell.length_c   1.000
_cell.angle_alpha   90.00
_cell.angle_beta   90.00
_cell.angle_gamma   90.00
#
_symmetry.space_group_name_H-M   'P 1'
#
loop_
_entity.id
_entity.type
_entity.pdbx_description
1 polymer ?
#
loop_
_entity_poly.entity_id
_entity_poly.type
_entity_poly.pdbx_seq_one_letter_code
_entity_poly.pdbx_strand_id
1 'polypeptide(L)'
;MTGPFPHQHGDPRGLQERIDGQLQERIEEAVEMAGLELLVALRKKQRRPAPEEHSAADRQEFEALAADLLASLREVLRGELSAAELTALDAAEASAGDVRPQVLAGQAFLAKRLPDYWQRFEAHRAAHAQARLSETVESAGWLRRLFARY
;
A
#
# COMPACT_ATOMS: atom_id res chain seq x y z
N MET A 1 -8.27 37.31 -25.06
CA MET A 1 -7.86 36.90 -23.69
C MET A 1 -8.45 35.53 -23.46
N THR A 2 -7.60 34.50 -23.49
CA THR A 2 -7.99 33.09 -23.48
C THR A 2 -7.61 32.54 -22.11
N GLY A 3 -8.60 32.07 -21.32
CA GLY A 3 -8.38 31.56 -19.96
C GLY A 3 -7.64 30.22 -19.95
N PRO A 4 -6.91 29.88 -18.87
CA PRO A 4 -5.89 28.81 -18.86
C PRO A 4 -6.43 27.38 -18.69
N PHE A 5 -7.72 27.14 -18.85
CA PHE A 5 -8.31 25.79 -18.70
C PHE A 5 -9.26 25.51 -19.87
N PRO A 6 -8.88 24.67 -20.85
CA PRO A 6 -9.85 24.14 -21.79
C PRO A 6 -10.80 23.24 -21.01
N HIS A 7 -11.99 23.76 -20.71
CA HIS A 7 -13.01 23.00 -20.02
C HIS A 7 -13.50 21.87 -20.93
N GLN A 8 -13.02 20.64 -20.70
CA GLN A 8 -13.62 19.41 -21.23
C GLN A 8 -14.96 19.15 -20.51
N HIS A 9 -15.95 20.01 -20.74
CA HIS A 9 -17.32 19.79 -20.25
C HIS A 9 -18.01 18.78 -21.16
N GLY A 10 -18.02 17.49 -20.78
CA GLY A 10 -18.95 16.51 -21.35
C GLY A 10 -18.42 15.13 -21.75
N ASP A 11 -17.11 14.85 -21.61
CA ASP A 11 -16.61 13.51 -21.90
C ASP A 11 -16.71 12.59 -20.67
N PRO A 12 -17.58 11.56 -20.67
CA PRO A 12 -17.66 10.60 -19.57
C PRO A 12 -16.35 9.81 -19.39
N ARG A 13 -15.53 9.63 -20.44
CA ARG A 13 -14.24 8.95 -20.34
C ARG A 13 -13.26 9.77 -19.50
N GLY A 14 -13.15 11.07 -19.78
CA GLY A 14 -12.32 11.98 -18.99
C GLY A 14 -12.78 12.16 -17.55
N LEU A 15 -14.07 11.93 -17.23
CA LEU A 15 -14.52 11.89 -15.82
C LEU A 15 -14.06 10.59 -15.13
N GLN A 16 -14.22 9.44 -15.79
CA GLN A 16 -13.81 8.16 -15.21
C GLN A 16 -12.30 8.12 -14.93
N GLU A 17 -11.49 8.61 -15.88
CA GLU A 17 -10.04 8.69 -15.71
C GLU A 17 -9.63 9.57 -14.53
N ARG A 18 -10.31 10.70 -14.30
CA ARG A 18 -10.06 11.57 -13.14
C ARG A 18 -10.45 10.92 -11.82
N ILE A 19 -11.59 10.22 -11.79
CA ILE A 19 -11.99 9.45 -10.60
C ILE A 19 -10.95 8.37 -10.29
N ASP A 20 -10.48 7.68 -11.32
CA ASP A 20 -9.50 6.61 -11.17
C ASP A 20 -8.16 7.16 -10.67
N GLY A 21 -7.69 8.29 -11.22
CA GLY A 21 -6.51 8.99 -10.73
C GLY A 21 -6.64 9.43 -9.27
N GLN A 22 -7.76 10.06 -8.91
CA GLN A 22 -8.00 10.48 -7.53
C GLN A 22 -8.07 9.30 -6.55
N LEU A 23 -8.63 8.17 -6.97
CA LEU A 23 -8.65 6.96 -6.14
C LEU A 23 -7.25 6.39 -5.96
N GLN A 24 -6.44 6.34 -7.02
CA GLN A 24 -5.05 5.89 -6.94
C GLN A 24 -4.23 6.77 -6.00
N GLU A 25 -4.32 8.10 -6.14
CA GLU A 25 -3.63 9.07 -5.27
C GLU A 25 -4.01 8.85 -3.80
N ARG A 26 -5.31 8.71 -3.50
CA ARG A 26 -5.76 8.49 -2.12
C ARG A 26 -5.32 7.15 -1.53
N ILE A 27 -5.29 6.10 -2.34
CA ILE A 27 -4.81 4.78 -1.91
C ILE A 27 -3.30 4.84 -1.68
N GLU A 28 -2.56 5.50 -2.56
CA GLU A 28 -1.12 5.72 -2.42
C GLU A 28 -0.80 6.48 -1.12
N GLU A 29 -1.45 7.62 -0.88
CA GLU A 29 -1.30 8.38 0.37
C GLU A 29 -1.60 7.53 1.61
N ALA A 30 -2.68 6.72 1.57
CA ALA A 30 -3.04 5.86 2.70
C ALA A 30 -2.00 4.78 2.97
N VAL A 31 -1.45 4.15 1.92
CA VAL A 31 -0.38 3.15 2.02
C VAL A 31 0.91 3.78 2.53
N GLU A 32 1.26 4.96 2.05
CA GLU A 32 2.43 5.71 2.50
C GLU A 32 2.31 6.08 3.97
N MET A 33 1.17 6.64 4.39
CA MET A 33 0.95 6.96 5.80
C MET A 33 1.05 5.71 6.69
N ALA A 34 0.46 4.59 6.27
CA ALA A 34 0.56 3.33 7.00
C ALA A 34 2.01 2.79 7.06
N GLY A 35 2.76 2.90 5.96
CA GLY A 35 4.18 2.52 5.90
C GLY A 35 5.04 3.36 6.85
N LEU A 36 4.80 4.67 6.93
CA LEU A 36 5.49 5.57 7.85
C LEU A 36 5.15 5.27 9.31
N GLU A 37 3.87 5.04 9.63
CA GLU A 37 3.43 4.61 10.97
C GLU A 37 4.15 3.32 11.41
N LEU A 38 4.23 2.34 10.50
CA LEU A 38 4.92 1.07 10.75
C LEU A 38 6.43 1.27 10.95
N LEU A 39 7.08 2.10 10.13
CA LEU A 39 8.50 2.43 10.28
C LEU A 39 8.79 3.03 11.66
N VAL A 40 7.99 4.00 12.09
CA VAL A 40 8.11 4.62 13.41
C VAL A 40 7.93 3.58 14.52
N ALA A 41 6.92 2.70 14.40
CA ALA A 41 6.67 1.65 15.38
C ALA A 41 7.83 0.64 15.47
N LEU A 42 8.37 0.20 14.32
CA LEU A 42 9.51 -0.72 14.25
C LEU A 42 10.76 -0.10 14.89
N ARG A 43 11.07 1.16 14.56
CA ARG A 43 12.23 1.87 15.15
C ARG A 43 12.09 2.06 16.64
N LYS A 44 10.91 2.50 17.12
CA LYS A 44 10.61 2.63 18.54
C LYS A 44 10.82 1.32 19.28
N LYS A 45 10.33 0.21 18.71
CA LYS A 45 10.54 -1.13 19.26
C LYS A 45 12.02 -1.51 19.33
N GLN A 46 12.80 -1.14 18.33
CA GLN A 46 14.25 -1.37 18.25
C GLN A 46 15.07 -0.33 19.04
N ARG A 47 14.43 0.63 19.73
CA ARG A 47 15.07 1.77 20.40
C ARG A 47 15.97 2.61 19.47
N ARG A 48 15.65 2.63 18.18
CA ARG A 48 16.27 3.52 17.18
C ARG A 48 15.59 4.90 17.25
N PRO A 49 16.29 5.98 16.86
CA PRO A 49 15.66 7.28 16.68
C PRO A 49 14.56 7.23 15.61
N ALA A 50 13.67 8.23 15.64
CA ALA A 50 12.67 8.45 14.60
C ALA A 50 13.34 8.57 13.21
N PRO A 51 12.62 8.24 12.12
CA PRO A 51 13.15 8.40 10.77
C PRO A 51 13.44 9.88 10.47
N GLU A 52 14.53 10.11 9.74
CA GLU A 52 14.97 11.45 9.32
C GLU A 52 14.60 11.70 7.86
N GLU A 53 14.02 12.87 7.57
CA GLU A 53 13.52 13.23 6.23
C GLU A 53 14.58 13.18 5.13
N HIS A 54 15.83 13.51 5.47
CA HIS A 54 16.95 13.55 4.52
C HIS A 54 17.82 12.29 4.53
N SER A 55 17.44 11.26 5.31
CA SER A 55 18.15 9.99 5.33
C SER A 55 17.68 9.12 4.15
N ALA A 56 18.59 8.89 3.19
CA ALA A 56 18.32 8.01 2.06
C ALA A 56 17.99 6.57 2.50
N ALA A 57 18.61 6.10 3.59
CA ALA A 57 18.33 4.78 4.15
C ALA A 57 16.91 4.72 4.76
N ASP A 58 16.47 5.78 5.43
CA ASP A 58 15.12 5.81 6.02
C ASP A 58 14.05 5.91 4.95
N ARG A 59 14.29 6.69 3.88
CA ARG A 59 13.43 6.72 2.69
C ARG A 59 13.32 5.33 2.05
N GLN A 60 14.44 4.63 1.88
CA GLN A 60 14.43 3.28 1.31
C GLN A 60 13.67 2.28 2.20
N GLU A 61 13.86 2.34 3.53
CA GLU A 61 13.14 1.48 4.49
C GLU A 61 11.62 1.78 4.44
N PHE A 62 11.24 3.05 4.36
CA PHE A 62 9.86 3.49 4.18
C PHE A 62 9.24 2.98 2.87
N GLU A 63 9.90 3.20 1.73
CA GLU A 63 9.42 2.78 0.42
C GLU A 63 9.23 1.25 0.35
N ALA A 64 10.14 0.49 0.97
CA ALA A 64 10.04 -0.95 1.06
C ALA A 64 8.82 -1.40 1.89
N LEU A 65 8.53 -0.74 3.02
CA LEU A 65 7.36 -1.05 3.85
C LEU A 65 6.05 -0.70 3.15
N ALA A 66 5.99 0.43 2.45
CA ALA A 66 4.82 0.81 1.66
C ALA A 66 4.56 -0.19 0.51
N ALA A 67 5.61 -0.59 -0.21
CA ALA A 67 5.50 -1.58 -1.28
C ALA A 67 5.08 -2.97 -0.76
N ASP A 68 5.62 -3.40 0.39
CA ASP A 68 5.27 -4.67 1.04
C ASP A 68 3.80 -4.69 1.48
N LEU A 69 3.31 -3.61 2.10
CA LEU A 69 1.89 -3.48 2.44
C LEU A 69 1.00 -3.51 1.21
N LEU A 70 1.36 -2.78 0.15
CA LEU A 70 0.58 -2.73 -1.09
C LEU A 70 0.50 -4.10 -1.77
N ALA A 71 1.61 -4.85 -1.80
CA ALA A 71 1.64 -6.22 -2.29
C ALA A 71 0.79 -7.15 -1.42
N SER A 72 0.91 -7.06 -0.09
CA SER A 72 0.10 -7.85 0.85
C SER A 72 -1.40 -7.60 0.67
N LEU A 73 -1.82 -6.35 0.48
CA LEU A 73 -3.21 -5.98 0.23
C LEU A 73 -3.73 -6.56 -1.08
N ARG A 74 -2.91 -6.51 -2.13
CA ARG A 74 -3.24 -7.12 -3.42
C ARG A 74 -3.49 -8.62 -3.27
N GLU A 75 -2.56 -9.36 -2.66
CA GLU A 75 -2.68 -10.82 -2.56
C GLU A 75 -3.90 -11.24 -1.74
N VAL A 76 -4.15 -10.57 -0.60
CA VAL A 76 -5.28 -10.94 0.26
C VAL A 76 -6.62 -10.64 -0.42
N LEU A 77 -6.78 -9.45 -1.00
CA LEU A 77 -8.05 -9.09 -1.65
C LEU A 77 -8.29 -9.89 -2.94
N ARG A 78 -7.24 -10.28 -3.65
CA ARG A 78 -7.33 -11.20 -4.81
C ARG A 78 -7.90 -12.56 -4.42
N GLY A 79 -7.53 -13.09 -3.24
CA GLY A 79 -8.01 -14.38 -2.76
C GLY A 79 -9.52 -14.46 -2.51
N GLU A 80 -10.21 -13.31 -2.47
CA GLU A 80 -11.65 -13.21 -2.20
C GLU A 80 -12.50 -13.04 -3.46
N LEU A 81 -11.87 -12.94 -4.64
CA LEU A 81 -12.55 -12.63 -5.89
C LEU A 81 -13.00 -13.89 -6.65
N SER A 82 -14.11 -13.75 -7.36
CA SER A 82 -14.51 -14.74 -8.38
C SER A 82 -13.57 -14.72 -9.59
N ALA A 83 -13.59 -15.77 -10.41
CA ALA A 83 -12.75 -15.85 -11.61
C ALA A 83 -12.98 -14.69 -12.60
N ALA A 84 -14.24 -14.26 -12.77
CA ALA A 84 -14.58 -13.13 -13.63
C ALA A 84 -14.03 -11.80 -13.09
N GLU A 85 -14.02 -11.63 -11.76
CA GLU A 85 -13.47 -10.45 -11.10
C GLU A 85 -11.94 -10.43 -11.15
N LEU A 86 -11.30 -11.59 -11.02
CA LEU A 86 -9.85 -11.73 -11.21
C LEU A 86 -9.43 -11.31 -12.63
N THR A 87 -10.16 -11.74 -13.66
CA THR A 87 -9.87 -11.32 -15.05
C THR A 87 -10.01 -9.80 -15.22
N ALA A 88 -11.04 -9.20 -14.61
CA ALA A 88 -11.24 -7.76 -14.68
C ALA A 88 -10.16 -6.97 -13.91
N LEU A 89 -9.72 -7.49 -12.76
CA LEU A 89 -8.61 -6.94 -11.99
C LEU A 89 -7.29 -7.03 -12.77
N ASP A 90 -7.00 -8.18 -13.38
CA ASP A 90 -5.79 -8.36 -14.19
C ASP A 90 -5.74 -7.38 -15.37
N ALA A 91 -6.89 -7.12 -16.01
CA ALA A 91 -7.00 -6.12 -17.06
C ALA A 91 -6.76 -4.69 -16.55
N ALA A 92 -7.24 -4.36 -15.34
CA ALA A 92 -6.98 -3.08 -14.70
C ALA A 92 -5.49 -2.90 -14.35
N GLU A 93 -4.86 -3.92 -13.77
CA GLU A 93 -3.43 -3.91 -13.44
C GLU A 93 -2.58 -3.78 -14.71
N ALA A 94 -2.87 -4.55 -15.77
CA ALA A 94 -2.12 -4.54 -17.03
C ALA A 94 -2.21 -3.22 -17.82
N SER A 95 -3.16 -2.35 -17.48
CA SER A 95 -3.33 -1.04 -18.14
C SER A 95 -2.27 -0.01 -17.72
N ALA A 96 -1.55 -0.27 -16.62
CA ALA A 96 -0.53 0.60 -16.07
C ALA A 96 0.89 0.09 -16.38
N GLY A 97 1.85 1.02 -16.40
CA GLY A 97 3.25 0.76 -16.76
C GLY A 97 4.00 -0.04 -15.70
N ASP A 98 4.76 0.62 -14.84
CA ASP A 98 5.59 -0.04 -13.81
C ASP A 98 4.78 -0.76 -12.73
N VAL A 99 5.44 -1.65 -11.98
CA VAL A 99 4.81 -2.52 -10.97
C VAL A 99 3.96 -1.76 -9.94
N ARG A 100 4.45 -0.64 -9.37
CA ARG A 100 3.70 0.11 -8.36
C ARG A 100 2.42 0.76 -8.95
N PRO A 101 2.48 1.50 -10.07
CA PRO A 101 1.28 1.93 -10.79
C PRO A 101 0.31 0.80 -11.14
N GLN A 102 0.80 -0.37 -11.54
CA GLN A 102 -0.06 -1.55 -11.81
C GLN A 102 -0.85 -1.97 -10.58
N VAL A 103 -0.19 -2.11 -9.43
CA VAL A 103 -0.88 -2.50 -8.20
C VAL A 103 -1.84 -1.41 -7.73
N LEU A 104 -1.49 -0.13 -7.84
CA LEU A 104 -2.39 0.98 -7.51
C LEU A 104 -3.64 1.01 -8.41
N ALA A 105 -3.49 0.76 -9.71
CA ALA A 105 -4.62 0.63 -10.63
C ALA A 105 -5.55 -0.54 -10.21
N GLY A 106 -4.98 -1.67 -9.82
CA GLY A 106 -5.73 -2.80 -9.27
C GLY A 106 -6.47 -2.44 -7.97
N GLN A 107 -5.82 -1.74 -7.05
CA GLN A 107 -6.46 -1.28 -5.82
C GLN A 107 -7.60 -0.27 -6.07
N ALA A 108 -7.42 0.67 -7.02
CA ALA A 108 -8.48 1.59 -7.41
C ALA A 108 -9.67 0.86 -8.06
N PHE A 109 -9.42 -0.20 -8.85
CA PHE A 109 -10.47 -1.07 -9.35
C PHE A 109 -11.24 -1.74 -8.20
N LEU A 110 -10.53 -2.30 -7.21
CA LEU A 110 -11.15 -2.92 -6.04
C LEU A 110 -11.96 -1.93 -5.21
N ALA A 111 -11.44 -0.72 -5.00
CA ALA A 111 -12.12 0.34 -4.26
C ALA A 111 -13.45 0.76 -4.90
N LYS A 112 -13.54 0.72 -6.25
CA LYS A 112 -14.80 0.97 -6.98
C LYS A 112 -15.79 -0.20 -6.88
N ARG A 113 -15.29 -1.42 -6.69
CA ARG A 113 -16.10 -2.64 -6.72
C ARG A 113 -16.61 -3.06 -5.33
N LEU A 114 -15.76 -2.93 -4.32
CA LEU A 114 -16.01 -3.40 -2.96
C LEU A 114 -16.53 -2.24 -2.10
N PRO A 115 -17.80 -2.28 -1.64
CA PRO A 115 -18.37 -1.19 -0.84
C PRO A 115 -17.68 -1.02 0.52
N ASP A 116 -17.05 -2.07 1.03
CA ASP A 116 -16.32 -2.14 2.30
C ASP A 116 -14.79 -2.10 2.10
N TYR A 117 -14.30 -1.68 0.93
CA TYR A 117 -12.87 -1.63 0.60
C TYR A 117 -12.02 -0.99 1.70
N TRP A 118 -12.39 0.22 2.13
CA TRP A 118 -11.62 0.94 3.14
C TRP A 118 -11.63 0.24 4.50
N GLN A 119 -12.73 -0.41 4.87
CA GLN A 119 -12.77 -1.20 6.11
C GLN A 119 -11.81 -2.41 6.02
N ARG A 120 -11.77 -3.08 4.87
CA ARG A 120 -10.82 -4.19 4.64
C ARG A 120 -9.38 -3.70 4.62
N PHE A 121 -9.12 -2.57 3.96
CA PHE A 121 -7.81 -1.92 3.97
C PHE A 121 -7.32 -1.67 5.40
N GLU A 122 -8.15 -1.06 6.24
CA GLU A 122 -7.84 -0.79 7.65
C GLU A 122 -7.57 -2.08 8.45
N ALA A 123 -8.37 -3.12 8.24
CA ALA A 123 -8.16 -4.40 8.91
C ALA A 123 -6.83 -5.06 8.49
N HIS A 124 -6.54 -5.08 7.19
CA HIS A 124 -5.33 -5.70 6.65
C HIS A 124 -4.07 -4.90 6.95
N ARG A 125 -4.11 -3.56 6.92
CA ARG A 125 -2.94 -2.74 7.32
C ARG A 125 -2.59 -2.99 8.78
N ALA A 126 -3.59 -3.11 9.66
CA ALA A 126 -3.37 -3.40 11.08
C ALA A 126 -2.79 -4.81 11.29
N ALA A 127 -3.34 -5.82 10.58
CA ALA A 127 -2.84 -7.18 10.63
C ALA A 127 -1.39 -7.29 10.10
N HIS A 128 -1.09 -6.62 8.98
CA HIS A 128 0.24 -6.56 8.40
C HIS A 128 1.24 -5.91 9.36
N ALA A 129 0.90 -4.73 9.92
CA ALA A 129 1.73 -4.06 10.91
C ALA A 129 2.01 -4.94 12.14
N GLN A 130 0.97 -5.63 12.64
CA GLN A 130 1.12 -6.55 13.76
C GLN A 130 2.05 -7.73 13.44
N ALA A 131 1.95 -8.31 12.24
CA ALA A 131 2.82 -9.40 11.80
C ALA A 131 4.28 -8.96 11.75
N ARG A 132 4.58 -7.82 11.09
CA ARG A 132 5.94 -7.28 10.95
C ARG A 132 6.54 -6.90 12.30
N LEU A 133 5.73 -6.35 13.20
CA LEU A 133 6.14 -6.14 14.58
C LEU A 133 6.47 -7.48 15.24
N SER A 134 5.61 -8.49 15.21
CA SER A 134 5.84 -9.79 15.87
C SER A 134 7.10 -10.53 15.38
N GLU A 135 7.34 -10.60 14.07
CA GLU A 135 8.50 -11.28 13.46
C GLU A 135 9.85 -10.81 14.03
N THR A 136 9.95 -9.52 14.35
CA THR A 136 11.18 -8.94 14.91
C THR A 136 11.45 -9.40 16.35
N VAL A 137 10.45 -9.87 17.11
CA VAL A 137 10.69 -10.45 18.45
C VAL A 137 11.25 -11.87 18.34
N GLU A 138 10.75 -12.66 17.41
CA GLU A 138 11.10 -14.08 17.32
C GLU A 138 12.56 -14.29 16.93
N SER A 139 13.08 -13.48 16.01
CA SER A 139 14.50 -13.49 15.63
C SER A 139 15.42 -13.14 16.81
N ALA A 140 15.06 -12.12 17.60
CA ALA A 140 15.82 -11.74 18.80
C ALA A 140 15.71 -12.79 19.93
N GLY A 141 14.54 -13.40 20.11
CA GLY A 141 14.27 -14.42 21.12
C GLY A 141 14.93 -15.77 20.81
N TRP A 142 15.05 -16.12 19.53
CA TRP A 142 15.77 -17.31 19.07
C TRP A 142 17.29 -17.16 19.25
N LEU A 143 17.85 -16.00 18.85
CA LEU A 143 19.27 -15.70 19.08
C LEU A 143 19.63 -15.74 20.58
N ARG A 144 18.79 -15.16 21.44
CA ARG A 144 19.02 -15.19 22.89
C ARG A 144 19.00 -16.61 23.48
N ARG A 145 18.22 -17.54 22.92
CA ARG A 145 18.19 -18.95 23.35
C ARG A 145 19.43 -19.73 22.92
N LEU A 146 20.01 -19.40 21.76
CA LEU A 146 21.26 -20.00 21.28
C LEU A 146 22.47 -19.58 22.13
N PHE A 147 22.54 -18.31 22.51
CA PHE A 147 23.67 -17.79 23.30
C PHE A 147 23.52 -17.98 24.82
N ALA A 148 22.35 -18.39 25.33
CA ALA A 148 22.15 -18.72 26.74
C ALA A 148 22.53 -20.17 27.12
N ARG A 149 23.03 -20.96 26.15
CA ARG A 149 23.46 -22.36 26.33
C ARG A 149 24.99 -22.53 26.29
N TYR A 150 25.73 -21.44 26.26
CA TYR A 150 27.19 -21.37 26.45
C TYR A 150 27.51 -20.50 27.66
#